data_AF-A0A7Y4UGU0-F1
#
_entry.id   AF-A0A7Y4UGU0-F1
#
_cell.length_a   1.000
_cell.length_b   1.000
_cell.length_c   1.000
_cell.angle_alpha   90.00
_cell.angle_beta   90.00
_cell.angle_gamma   90.00
#
_symmetry.space_group_name_H-M   'P 1'
#
loop_
_entity.id
_entity.type
_entity.pdbx_description
1 polymer ?
#
loop_
_entity_poly.entity_id
_entity_poly.type
_entity_poly.pdbx_seq_one_letter_code
_entity_poly.pdbx_strand_id
1 'polypeptide(L)'
;NWLLLIEAVTSAGPVDGKRRKELKQLFSGSHAGLVFVTVFATRSAMKSFLTQIAWESEVWIAEDPEHMIHFDGDKFLGPYPDVLPATHGTLTE
;
A
#
# COMPACT_ATOMS: atom_id res chain seq x y z
N ASN A 1 -10.36 8.26 10.99
CA ASN A 1 -11.63 7.71 10.47
C ASN A 1 -11.40 7.28 9.02
N TRP A 2 -11.13 5.99 8.79
CA TRP A 2 -10.76 5.46 7.48
C TRP A 2 -11.78 4.41 7.00
N LEU A 3 -12.02 4.38 5.69
CA LEU A 3 -12.76 3.34 5.00
C LEU A 3 -11.79 2.57 4.10
N LEU A 4 -11.55 1.30 4.45
CA LEU A 4 -10.69 0.41 3.67
C LEU A 4 -11.53 -0.25 2.56
N LEU A 5 -11.09 -0.07 1.32
CA LEU A 5 -11.67 -0.69 0.13
C LEU A 5 -10.70 -1.78 -0.33
N ILE A 6 -10.98 -3.02 0.06
CA ILE A 6 -10.08 -4.17 -0.09
C ILE A 6 -10.58 -5.08 -1.21
N GLU A 7 -9.71 -5.40 -2.16
CA GLU A 7 -10.02 -6.30 -3.28
C GLU A 7 -9.10 -7.52 -3.29
N ALA A 8 -9.68 -8.71 -3.12
CA ALA A 8 -8.95 -9.98 -3.20
C ALA A 8 -8.84 -10.45 -4.64
N VAL A 9 -7.63 -10.39 -5.19
CA VAL A 9 -7.39 -10.70 -6.59
C VAL A 9 -7.37 -12.21 -6.79
N THR A 10 -8.37 -12.68 -7.52
CA THR A 10 -8.46 -14.04 -8.04
C THR A 10 -8.57 -13.99 -9.56
N SER A 11 -9.62 -13.36 -10.09
CA SER A 11 -9.87 -13.19 -11.54
C SER A 11 -10.32 -11.78 -11.96
N ALA A 12 -10.85 -10.97 -11.04
CA ALA A 12 -11.40 -9.63 -11.34
C ALA A 12 -10.35 -8.51 -11.52
N GLY A 13 -9.06 -8.85 -11.34
CA GLY A 13 -7.94 -7.90 -11.43
C GLY A 13 -7.77 -7.04 -10.17
N PRO A 14 -6.66 -6.29 -10.05
CA PRO A 14 -6.34 -5.45 -8.89
C PRO A 14 -7.14 -4.15 -8.89
N VAL A 15 -7.02 -3.34 -7.83
CA VAL A 15 -7.44 -1.94 -7.89
C VAL A 15 -6.56 -1.20 -8.89
N ASP A 16 -7.05 -1.08 -10.13
CA ASP A 16 -6.41 -0.34 -11.20
C ASP A 16 -6.79 1.16 -11.17
N GLY A 17 -6.15 1.95 -12.03
CA GLY A 17 -6.39 3.40 -12.08
C GLY A 17 -7.84 3.78 -12.39
N LYS A 18 -8.55 2.97 -13.19
CA LYS A 18 -9.96 3.20 -13.52
C LYS A 18 -10.84 2.91 -12.30
N ARG A 19 -10.67 1.74 -11.68
CA ARG A 19 -11.41 1.31 -10.49
C ARG A 19 -11.20 2.26 -9.33
N ARG A 20 -9.96 2.71 -9.09
CA ARG A 20 -9.65 3.72 -8.08
C ARG A 20 -10.46 5.01 -8.30
N LYS A 21 -10.51 5.51 -9.54
CA LYS A 21 -11.29 6.71 -9.90
C LYS A 21 -12.79 6.50 -9.67
N GLU A 22 -13.33 5.36 -10.07
CA GLU A 22 -14.75 5.02 -9.91
C GLU A 22 -15.15 4.92 -8.43
N LEU A 23 -14.34 4.25 -7.61
CA LEU A 23 -14.56 4.13 -6.18
C LEU A 23 -14.45 5.49 -5.47
N LYS A 24 -13.48 6.32 -5.84
CA LYS A 24 -13.36 7.70 -5.31
C LYS A 24 -14.62 8.52 -5.59
N GLN A 25 -15.22 8.38 -6.76
CA GLN A 25 -16.47 9.04 -7.11
C GLN A 25 -17.65 8.46 -6.32
N LEU A 26 -17.74 7.13 -6.24
CA LEU A 26 -18.82 6.41 -5.55
C LEU A 26 -18.90 6.80 -4.06
N PHE A 27 -17.76 6.96 -3.41
CA PHE A 27 -17.68 7.32 -1.99
C PHE A 27 -17.43 8.82 -1.73
N SER A 28 -17.71 9.70 -2.71
CA SER A 28 -17.50 11.15 -2.59
C SER A 28 -18.31 11.83 -1.47
N GLY A 29 -19.41 11.21 -1.02
CA GLY A 29 -20.19 11.67 0.13
C GLY A 29 -19.69 11.17 1.49
N SER A 30 -18.65 10.33 1.53
CA SER A 30 -18.10 9.80 2.78
C SER A 30 -17.24 10.84 3.49
N HIS A 31 -17.40 10.96 4.81
CA HIS A 31 -16.50 11.75 5.66
C HIS A 31 -15.25 10.97 6.08
N ALA A 32 -15.13 9.68 5.75
CA ALA A 32 -13.96 8.86 6.04
C ALA A 32 -12.91 9.00 4.93
N GLY A 33 -11.62 8.98 5.29
CA GLY A 33 -10.53 8.88 4.32
C GLY A 33 -10.53 7.50 3.66
N LEU A 34 -10.42 7.44 2.34
CA LEU A 34 -10.42 6.18 1.59
C LEU A 34 -9.00 5.60 1.56
N VAL A 35 -8.88 4.30 1.83
CA VAL A 35 -7.65 3.52 1.66
C VAL A 35 -7.95 2.38 0.69
N PHE A 36 -7.20 2.32 -0.40
CA PHE A 36 -7.38 1.30 -1.44
C PHE A 36 -6.36 0.20 -1.24
N VAL A 37 -6.82 -1.04 -1.10
CA VAL A 37 -5.94 -2.20 -0.85
C VAL A 37 -6.23 -3.29 -1.85
N THR A 38 -5.23 -3.67 -2.63
CA THR A 38 -5.26 -4.91 -3.42
C THR A 38 -4.62 -6.03 -2.61
N VAL A 39 -5.27 -7.20 -2.52
CA VAL A 39 -4.72 -8.34 -1.77
C VAL A 39 -4.45 -9.55 -2.65
N PHE A 40 -3.28 -10.15 -2.46
CA PHE A 40 -2.83 -11.35 -3.16
C PHE A 40 -2.50 -12.48 -2.17
N ALA A 41 -2.63 -13.72 -2.61
CA ALA A 41 -2.13 -14.86 -1.83
C ALA A 41 -0.59 -14.85 -1.73
N THR A 42 0.09 -14.53 -2.83
CA THR A 42 1.56 -14.56 -2.94
C THR A 42 2.10 -13.39 -3.79
N ARG A 43 3.36 -13.00 -3.61
CA ARG A 43 4.10 -12.07 -4.48
C ARG A 43 4.19 -12.59 -5.90
N SER A 44 4.27 -13.91 -6.07
CA SER A 44 4.25 -14.53 -7.39
C SER A 44 2.92 -14.30 -8.11
N ALA A 45 1.78 -14.37 -7.39
CA ALA A 45 0.48 -14.02 -7.95
C ALA A 45 0.40 -12.53 -8.30
N MET A 46 0.94 -11.66 -7.45
CA MET A 46 1.01 -10.21 -7.71
C MET A 46 1.77 -9.86 -8.99
N LYS A 47 2.87 -10.57 -9.30
CA LYS A 47 3.77 -10.25 -10.41
C LYS A 47 3.04 -10.03 -11.75
N SER A 48 2.03 -10.84 -12.05
CA SER A 48 1.25 -10.75 -13.30
C SER A 48 0.36 -9.50 -13.39
N PHE A 49 0.12 -8.82 -12.26
CA PHE A 49 -0.75 -7.65 -12.14
C PHE A 49 0.01 -6.37 -11.82
N LEU A 50 1.33 -6.44 -11.61
CA LEU A 50 2.16 -5.33 -11.11
C LEU A 50 1.97 -4.03 -11.91
N THR A 51 1.84 -4.12 -13.24
CA THR A 51 1.69 -2.96 -14.13
C THR A 51 0.29 -2.34 -14.12
N GLN A 52 -0.69 -3.01 -13.51
CA GLN A 52 -2.09 -2.58 -13.46
C GLN A 52 -2.45 -1.93 -12.12
N ILE A 53 -1.69 -2.21 -11.07
CA ILE A 53 -1.94 -1.69 -9.71
C ILE A 53 -1.84 -0.17 -9.74
N ALA A 54 -2.85 0.51 -9.20
CA ALA A 54 -2.89 1.96 -9.17
C ALA A 54 -1.79 2.53 -8.27
N TRP A 55 -1.19 3.65 -8.69
CA TRP A 55 -0.48 4.55 -7.77
C TRP A 55 -1.43 5.07 -6.68
N GLU A 56 -0.86 5.55 -5.58
CA GLU A 56 -1.56 6.00 -4.38
C GLU A 56 -2.54 4.92 -3.86
N SER A 57 -2.06 3.68 -3.83
CA SER A 57 -2.78 2.51 -3.30
C SER A 57 -1.82 1.53 -2.63
N GLU A 58 -2.40 0.60 -1.88
CA GLU A 58 -1.65 -0.37 -1.09
C GLU A 58 -1.80 -1.79 -1.62
N VAL A 59 -0.78 -2.61 -1.37
CA VAL A 59 -0.85 -4.05 -1.56
C VAL A 59 -0.53 -4.77 -0.26
N TRP A 60 -1.36 -5.75 0.08
CA TRP A 60 -1.10 -6.71 1.15
C TRP A 60 -1.02 -8.12 0.57
N ILE A 61 -0.13 -8.95 1.12
CA ILE A 61 0.14 -10.29 0.60
C ILE A 61 0.05 -11.28 1.75
N ALA A 62 -0.79 -12.30 1.58
CA ALA A 62 -1.07 -13.26 2.64
C ALA A 62 0.15 -14.08 3.07
N GLU A 63 1.10 -14.34 2.17
CA GLU A 63 2.34 -15.06 2.49
C GLU A 63 3.29 -14.27 3.41
N ASP A 64 3.20 -12.94 3.43
CA ASP A 64 4.02 -12.03 4.25
C ASP A 64 3.10 -11.04 5.01
N PRO A 65 2.26 -11.52 5.95
CA PRO A 65 1.14 -10.74 6.47
C PRO A 65 1.52 -9.52 7.32
N GLU A 66 2.77 -9.47 7.79
CA GLU A 66 3.34 -8.36 8.58
C GLU A 66 3.82 -7.18 7.72
N HIS A 67 3.78 -7.31 6.39
CA HIS A 67 4.30 -6.32 5.46
C HIS A 67 3.19 -5.77 4.54
N MET A 68 3.40 -4.54 4.08
CA MET A 68 2.60 -3.92 3.01
C MET A 68 3.54 -3.27 1.99
N ILE A 69 3.07 -3.22 0.74
CA ILE A 69 3.75 -2.50 -0.34
C ILE A 69 2.94 -1.25 -0.64
N HIS A 70 3.59 -0.10 -0.55
CA HIS A 70 3.01 1.21 -0.85
C HIS A 70 3.35 1.62 -2.28
N PHE A 71 2.34 1.78 -3.15
CA PHE A 71 2.54 2.24 -4.52
C PHE A 71 2.49 3.76 -4.57
N ASP A 72 3.56 4.41 -4.11
CA ASP A 72 3.75 5.88 -4.09
C ASP A 72 2.72 6.64 -3.22
N GLY A 73 2.97 7.95 -3.05
CA GLY A 73 2.13 8.89 -2.33
C GLY A 73 2.95 9.96 -1.60
N ASP A 74 2.29 10.96 -1.01
CA ASP A 74 2.93 12.08 -0.30
C ASP A 74 3.70 11.68 0.98
N LYS A 75 3.81 10.39 1.26
CA LYS A 75 4.36 9.84 2.49
C LYS A 75 5.31 8.71 2.10
N PHE A 76 6.45 8.70 2.77
CA PHE A 76 7.42 7.60 2.85
C PHE A 76 8.63 7.68 1.91
N LEU A 77 9.64 8.42 2.38
CA LEU A 77 11.06 8.11 2.17
C LEU A 77 11.78 8.31 3.50
N GLY A 78 12.58 7.33 3.92
CA GLY A 78 13.35 7.41 5.17
C GLY A 78 14.02 6.08 5.50
N PRO A 79 15.17 6.11 6.22
CA PRO A 79 15.85 4.90 6.66
C PRO A 79 15.06 4.17 7.75
N TYR A 80 15.13 2.83 7.75
CA TYR A 80 14.64 2.02 8.87
C TYR A 80 15.60 2.11 10.07
N PRO A 81 15.10 1.90 11.31
CA PRO A 81 15.92 2.03 12.52
C PRO A 81 17.21 1.19 12.53
N ASP A 82 17.19 0.02 11.89
CA ASP A 82 18.30 -0.92 11.78
C ASP A 82 19.41 -0.48 10.81
N VAL A 83 19.12 0.49 9.94
CA VAL A 83 20.08 1.06 8.97
C VAL A 83 20.42 2.53 9.25
N LEU A 84 20.02 3.05 10.42
CA LEU A 84 20.47 4.37 10.86
C LEU A 84 21.99 4.32 11.14
N PRO A 85 22.76 5.32 10.69
CA PRO A 85 24.17 5.42 11.05
C PRO A 85 24.30 5.49 12.57
N ALA A 86 25.27 4.77 13.13
CA ALA A 86 25.56 4.86 14.56
C ALA A 86 25.85 6.31 14.92
N THR A 87 25.07 6.90 15.82
CA THR A 87 25.41 8.17 16.44
C THR A 87 26.63 7.92 17.31
N HIS A 88 27.81 8.34 16.83
CA HIS A 88 28.98 8.46 17.69
C HIS A 88 28.67 9.53 18.74
N GLY A 89 28.13 9.09 19.88
CA GLY A 89 28.05 9.92 21.07
C GLY A 89 29.46 10.34 21.44
N THR A 90 29.71 11.64 21.39
CA THR A 90 30.75 12.28 22.17
C THR A 90 30.62 11.78 23.60
N LEU A 91 31.59 11.00 24.04
CA LEU A 91 31.86 10.77 25.46
C LEU A 91 32.26 12.13 26.06
N THR A 92 31.31 12.76 26.72
CA THR A 92 31.51 13.67 27.86
C THR A 92 30.70 13.00 28.97
N GLU A 93 31.25 12.54 30.10
CA GLU A 93 32.42 12.96 30.89
C GLU A 93 33.28 11.77 31.33
#